data_AF-A0A821NHF5-F1
#
_entry.id   AF-A0A821NHF5-F1
#
_cell.length_a   1.000
_cell.length_b   1.000
_cell.length_c   1.000
_cell.angle_alpha   90.00
_cell.angle_beta   90.00
_cell.angle_gamma   90.00
#
_symmetry.space_group_name_H-M   'P 1'
#
loop_
_entity.id
_entity.type
_entity.pdbx_description
1 polymer ?
#
loop_
_entity_poly.entity_id
_entity_poly.type
_entity_poly.pdbx_seq_one_letter_code
_entity_poly.pdbx_strand_id
1 'polypeptide(L)'
;MLLKINIRWNNTVGLLENRAGRRETWAVYNTEGFRLIELLTFVEDIGATPMLAVYARYSLNGKVVPQDERQPYIDEVIKELNFLTVPASNNSMGALHERLGRSQPFDIKYVEIGNEDFLLQVHTVTVGQLFT
;
A
#
# COMPACT_ATOMS: atom_id res chain seq x y z
N MET A 1 11.96 0.54 -3.34
CA MET A 1 10.61 0.36 -3.91
C MET A 1 9.87 -0.63 -3.03
N LEU A 2 8.74 -0.21 -2.43
CA LEU A 2 7.87 -1.07 -1.63
C LEU A 2 6.75 -1.62 -2.51
N LEU A 3 6.86 -2.86 -2.98
CA LEU A 3 5.85 -3.48 -3.85
C LEU A 3 4.50 -3.62 -3.13
N LYS A 4 3.42 -3.03 -3.69
CA LYS A 4 2.06 -3.16 -3.15
C LYS A 4 1.11 -3.83 -4.14
N ILE A 5 0.74 -5.07 -3.84
CA ILE A 5 -0.29 -5.82 -4.57
C ILE A 5 -1.43 -6.11 -3.60
N ASN A 6 -2.45 -5.24 -3.61
CA ASN A 6 -3.65 -5.28 -2.77
C ASN A 6 -3.38 -5.54 -1.27
N ILE A 7 -2.50 -4.72 -0.68
CA ILE A 7 -2.13 -4.82 0.74
C ILE A 7 -2.89 -3.75 1.51
N ARG A 8 -3.56 -4.16 2.59
CA ARG A 8 -4.08 -3.22 3.58
C ARG A 8 -2.97 -2.85 4.55
N TRP A 9 -2.44 -1.63 4.40
CA TRP A 9 -1.30 -1.12 5.17
C TRP A 9 -1.54 -1.14 6.68
N ASN A 10 -2.79 -0.95 7.12
CA ASN A 10 -3.17 -0.95 8.53
C ASN A 10 -3.09 -2.33 9.20
N ASN A 11 -3.05 -3.43 8.43
CA ASN A 11 -2.80 -4.77 8.97
C ASN A 11 -1.31 -5.03 9.27
N THR A 12 -0.44 -4.09 8.91
CA THR A 12 1.01 -4.22 9.04
C THR A 12 1.60 -3.30 10.10
N VAL A 13 0.75 -2.69 10.94
CA VAL A 13 1.16 -1.76 12.00
C VAL A 13 0.59 -2.21 13.34
N GLY A 14 1.19 -1.75 14.44
CA GLY A 14 0.83 -2.18 15.79
C GLY A 14 1.57 -3.44 16.24
N LEU A 15 1.10 -4.06 17.32
CA LEU A 15 1.73 -5.23 17.94
C LEU A 15 1.78 -6.43 16.99
N LEU A 16 2.92 -7.14 16.98
CA LEU A 16 3.19 -8.22 16.04
C LEU A 16 2.18 -9.37 16.15
N GLU A 17 1.77 -9.72 17.37
CA GLU A 17 0.78 -10.78 17.64
C GLU A 17 -0.61 -10.48 17.06
N ASN A 18 -0.90 -9.21 16.76
CA ASN A 18 -2.16 -8.78 16.15
C ASN A 18 -2.07 -8.69 14.62
N ARG A 19 -0.89 -8.89 14.03
CA ARG A 19 -0.70 -8.86 12.57
C ARG A 19 -1.02 -10.24 12.01
N ALA A 20 -2.19 -10.35 11.39
CA ALA A 20 -2.75 -11.62 10.93
C ALA A 20 -1.99 -12.30 9.78
N GLY A 21 -0.94 -11.67 9.23
CA GLY A 21 -0.23 -12.18 8.06
C GLY A 21 -1.09 -12.30 6.80
N ARG A 22 -0.51 -12.79 5.71
CA ARG A 22 -1.23 -13.24 4.50
C ARG A 22 -0.36 -14.08 3.59
N ARG A 23 -0.97 -14.70 2.59
CA ARG A 23 -0.26 -15.30 1.46
C ARG A 23 0.13 -14.22 0.44
N GLU A 24 1.39 -14.21 0.03
CA GLU A 24 1.95 -13.27 -0.97
C GLU A 24 2.06 -13.89 -2.37
N THR A 25 2.26 -13.02 -3.37
CA THR A 25 2.44 -13.39 -4.78
C THR A 25 3.60 -14.37 -5.01
N TRP A 26 4.72 -14.19 -4.32
CA TRP A 26 5.97 -14.94 -4.56
C TRP A 26 6.18 -16.12 -3.60
N ALA A 27 5.07 -16.72 -3.15
CA ALA A 27 5.00 -18.09 -2.63
C ALA A 27 5.48 -18.42 -1.20
N VAL A 28 5.46 -17.46 -0.27
CA VAL A 28 5.49 -17.76 1.18
C VAL A 28 4.43 -16.97 1.94
N TYR A 29 4.09 -17.45 3.13
CA TYR A 29 3.27 -16.71 4.07
C TYR A 29 4.08 -15.51 4.61
N ASN A 30 3.49 -14.34 4.45
CA ASN A 30 3.99 -13.08 4.92
C ASN A 30 3.44 -12.84 6.33
N THR A 31 4.30 -12.72 7.34
CA THR A 31 3.90 -12.45 8.73
C THR A 31 3.50 -11.00 8.98
N GLU A 32 3.76 -10.12 8.00
CA GLU A 32 3.62 -8.67 8.08
C GLU A 32 4.45 -8.01 9.21
N GLY A 33 5.49 -8.70 9.71
CA GLY A 33 6.34 -8.21 10.81
C GLY A 33 7.38 -7.16 10.44
N PHE A 34 7.91 -7.19 9.21
CA PHE A 34 8.89 -6.20 8.71
C PHE A 34 8.31 -5.46 7.52
N ARG A 35 7.36 -4.54 7.76
CA ARG A 35 6.47 -3.92 6.74
C ARG A 35 6.54 -2.40 6.86
N LEU A 36 5.40 -1.70 6.86
CA LEU A 36 5.33 -0.29 6.54
C LEU A 36 6.26 0.57 7.40
N ILE A 37 6.08 0.51 8.72
CA ILE A 37 6.88 1.31 9.66
C ILE A 37 8.31 0.78 9.71
N GLU A 38 8.49 -0.54 9.82
CA GLU A 38 9.84 -1.11 9.96
C GLU A 38 10.71 -0.88 8.71
N LEU A 39 10.15 -0.98 7.50
CA LEU A 39 10.85 -0.72 6.25
C LEU A 39 11.16 0.76 6.06
N LEU A 40 10.22 1.65 6.39
CA LEU A 40 10.46 3.08 6.27
C LEU A 40 11.51 3.56 7.28
N THR A 41 11.45 3.07 8.52
CA THR A 41 12.50 3.32 9.52
C THR A 41 13.84 2.76 9.06
N PHE A 42 13.89 1.53 8.54
CA PHE A 42 15.13 0.96 7.99
C PHE A 42 15.70 1.82 6.85
N VAL A 43 14.85 2.30 5.93
CA VAL A 43 15.27 3.18 4.83
C VAL A 43 15.86 4.49 5.35
N GLU A 44 15.25 5.10 6.36
CA GLU A 44 15.79 6.28 7.03
C GLU A 44 17.13 6.00 7.74
N ASP A 45 17.21 4.89 8.48
CA ASP A 45 18.40 4.51 9.26
C ASP A 45 19.64 4.30 8.37
N ILE A 46 19.44 3.81 7.14
CA ILE A 46 20.52 3.65 6.15
C ILE A 46 20.77 4.91 5.30
N GLY A 47 20.07 6.02 5.57
CA GLY A 47 20.21 7.28 4.85
C GLY A 47 19.65 7.27 3.42
N ALA A 48 18.75 6.34 3.10
CA ALA A 48 18.10 6.26 1.80
C ALA A 48 16.82 7.12 1.75
N THR A 49 16.37 7.47 0.54
CA THR A 49 15.08 8.15 0.35
C THR A 49 13.99 7.12 0.03
N PRO A 50 12.87 7.10 0.79
CA PRO A 50 11.79 6.16 0.51
C PRO A 50 11.03 6.51 -0.77
N MET A 51 10.66 5.46 -1.50
CA MET A 51 9.67 5.51 -2.57
C MET A 51 8.55 4.51 -2.24
N LEU A 52 7.38 5.06 -1.92
CA LEU A 52 6.22 4.30 -1.46
C LEU A 52 5.36 3.92 -2.65
N ALA A 53 5.17 2.62 -2.93
CA ALA A 53 4.12 2.23 -3.86
C ALA A 53 2.77 2.16 -3.15
N VAL A 54 1.71 2.53 -3.85
CA VAL A 54 0.33 2.48 -3.38
C VAL A 54 -0.50 1.61 -4.32
N TYR A 55 -1.51 0.92 -3.79
CA TYR A 55 -2.32 0.01 -4.62
C TYR A 55 -3.19 0.80 -5.62
N ALA A 56 -3.13 0.40 -6.90
CA ALA A 56 -3.81 1.08 -8.01
C ALA A 56 -4.86 0.22 -8.72
N ARG A 57 -5.66 -0.54 -7.96
CA ARG A 57 -6.81 -1.36 -8.43
C ARG A 57 -6.47 -2.67 -9.15
N TYR A 58 -5.26 -2.86 -9.66
CA TYR A 58 -4.87 -4.08 -10.36
C TYR A 58 -4.21 -5.11 -9.44
N SER A 59 -4.65 -6.35 -9.52
CA SER A 59 -4.04 -7.51 -8.85
C SER A 59 -3.56 -8.54 -9.88
N LEU A 60 -2.41 -9.18 -9.63
CA LEU A 60 -1.80 -10.14 -10.55
C LEU A 60 -2.63 -11.40 -10.86
N ASN A 61 -3.74 -11.62 -10.16
CA ASN A 61 -4.74 -12.63 -10.52
C ASN A 61 -5.70 -12.16 -11.64
N GLY A 62 -5.36 -11.08 -12.34
CA GLY A 62 -6.15 -10.50 -13.43
C GLY A 62 -7.35 -9.67 -12.97
N LYS A 63 -7.57 -9.50 -11.67
CA LYS A 63 -8.70 -8.73 -11.15
C LYS A 63 -8.38 -7.24 -11.16
N VAL A 64 -9.36 -6.46 -11.62
CA VAL A 64 -9.35 -5.01 -11.59
C VAL A 64 -10.57 -4.55 -10.82
N VAL A 65 -10.37 -3.70 -9.82
CA VAL A 65 -11.51 -3.04 -9.13
C VAL A 65 -12.27 -2.20 -10.16
N PRO A 66 -13.61 -2.34 -10.29
CA PRO A 66 -14.43 -1.49 -11.16
C PRO A 66 -14.23 0.01 -10.92
N GLN A 67 -14.50 0.83 -11.94
CA GLN A 67 -14.22 2.27 -11.86
C GLN A 67 -15.12 2.99 -10.85
N ASP A 68 -16.37 2.59 -10.75
CA ASP A 68 -17.37 3.05 -9.79
C ASP A 68 -17.11 2.55 -8.36
N GLU A 69 -16.38 1.44 -8.20
CA GLU A 69 -15.99 0.88 -6.89
C GLU A 69 -14.61 1.33 -6.39
N ARG A 70 -13.94 2.26 -7.08
CA ARG A 70 -12.55 2.65 -6.76
C ARG A 70 -12.40 3.51 -5.49
N GLN A 71 -13.46 4.22 -5.09
CA GLN A 71 -13.35 5.26 -4.05
C GLN A 71 -12.78 4.75 -2.72
N PRO A 72 -13.21 3.59 -2.18
CA PRO A 72 -12.64 3.07 -0.94
C PRO A 72 -11.13 2.84 -1.02
N TYR A 73 -10.59 2.47 -2.18
CA TYR A 73 -9.16 2.24 -2.37
C TYR A 73 -8.38 3.57 -2.41
N ILE A 74 -8.95 4.60 -3.01
CA ILE A 74 -8.40 5.97 -2.97
C ILE A 74 -8.34 6.45 -1.52
N ASP A 75 -9.43 6.27 -0.76
CA ASP A 75 -9.51 6.69 0.63
C ASP A 75 -8.47 5.96 1.50
N GLU A 76 -8.24 4.67 1.26
CA GLU A 76 -7.20 3.92 1.97
C GLU A 76 -5.78 4.41 1.66
N VAL A 77 -5.50 4.79 0.41
CA VAL A 77 -4.23 5.42 0.03
C VAL A 77 -4.07 6.78 0.70
N ILE A 78 -5.11 7.60 0.74
CA ILE A 78 -5.08 8.90 1.42
C ILE A 78 -4.84 8.71 2.93
N LYS A 79 -5.50 7.73 3.56
CA LYS A 79 -5.28 7.41 4.98
C LYS A 79 -3.84 6.96 5.24
N GLU A 80 -3.27 6.14 4.36
CA GLU A 80 -1.88 5.71 4.46
C GLU A 80 -0.91 6.89 4.34
N LEU A 81 -1.08 7.73 3.34
CA LEU A 81 -0.23 8.91 3.16
C LEU A 81 -0.36 9.86 4.34
N ASN A 82 -1.58 10.11 4.82
CA ASN A 82 -1.80 10.95 5.99
C ASN A 82 -1.14 10.35 7.24
N PHE A 83 -1.28 9.05 7.48
CA PHE A 83 -0.58 8.33 8.54
C PHE A 83 0.92 8.64 8.47
N LEU A 84 1.56 8.40 7.32
CA LEU A 84 3.01 8.49 7.21
C LEU A 84 3.57 9.92 7.19
N THR A 85 2.82 10.90 6.68
CA THR A 85 3.36 12.23 6.34
C THR A 85 2.80 13.37 7.20
N VAL A 86 1.74 13.15 7.97
CA VAL A 86 1.17 14.18 8.86
C VAL A 86 1.72 13.99 10.28
N PRO A 87 2.22 15.05 10.94
CA PRO A 87 2.66 14.98 12.34
C PRO A 87 1.60 14.38 13.25
N ALA A 88 2.03 13.59 14.24
CA ALA A 88 1.10 12.87 15.13
C ALA A 88 0.08 13.80 15.81
N SER A 89 0.48 15.02 16.19
CA SER A 89 -0.41 16.02 16.80
C SER A 89 -1.59 16.44 15.92
N ASN A 90 -1.46 16.28 14.60
CA ASN A 90 -2.43 16.75 13.60
C ASN A 90 -3.06 15.57 12.84
N ASN A 91 -2.89 14.34 13.36
CA ASN A 91 -3.31 13.11 12.71
C ASN A 91 -4.35 12.39 13.57
N SER A 92 -5.46 11.96 12.98
CA SER A 92 -6.48 11.18 13.70
C SER A 92 -5.93 9.84 14.23
N MET A 93 -4.81 9.36 13.68
CA MET A 93 -4.07 8.19 14.14
C MET A 93 -2.79 8.55 14.92
N GLY A 94 -2.67 9.80 15.41
CA GLY A 94 -1.52 10.28 16.17
C GLY A 94 -1.18 9.44 17.40
N ALA A 95 -2.20 8.95 18.12
CA ALA A 95 -2.00 8.05 19.25
C ALA A 95 -1.34 6.71 18.85
N LEU A 96 -1.61 6.21 17.64
CA LEU A 96 -0.94 5.01 17.11
C LEU A 96 0.53 5.32 16.78
N HIS A 97 0.81 6.48 16.19
CA HIS A 97 2.18 6.96 15.95
C HIS A 97 3.02 6.99 17.23
N GLU A 98 2.48 7.59 18.29
CA GLU A 98 3.17 7.69 19.58
C GLU A 98 3.46 6.30 20.17
N ARG A 99 2.49 5.38 20.11
CA ARG A 99 2.68 3.98 20.57
C ARG A 99 3.72 3.22 19.77
N LEU A 100 3.89 3.57 18.49
CA LEU A 100 4.92 3.02 17.63
C LEU A 100 6.28 3.71 17.80
N GLY A 101 6.39 4.66 18.75
CA GLY A 101 7.62 5.39 19.02
C GLY A 101 7.97 6.43 17.96
N ARG A 102 7.00 6.86 17.14
CA ARG A 102 7.25 7.69 15.96
C ARG A 102 6.39 8.96 15.96
N SER A 103 6.87 10.01 16.62
CA SER A 103 6.19 11.32 16.65
C SER A 103 6.41 12.15 15.39
N GLN A 104 7.55 11.97 14.71
CA GLN A 104 7.88 12.69 13.47
C GLN A 104 7.35 11.97 12.23
N PRO A 105 6.82 12.69 11.23
CA PRO A 105 6.44 12.08 9.96
C PRO A 105 7.67 11.53 9.21
N PHE A 106 7.42 10.66 8.22
CA PHE A 106 8.43 10.22 7.27
C PHE A 106 8.59 11.23 6.13
N ASP A 107 9.82 11.46 5.67
CA ASP A 107 10.11 12.29 4.49
C ASP A 107 9.89 11.50 3.18
N ILE A 108 8.63 11.37 2.77
CA ILE A 108 8.24 10.65 1.56
C ILE A 108 8.13 11.63 0.38
N LYS A 109 9.14 11.62 -0.49
CA LYS A 109 9.21 12.47 -1.69
C LYS A 109 8.62 11.85 -2.95
N TYR A 110 8.55 10.51 -2.99
CA TYR A 110 8.17 9.76 -4.17
C TYR A 110 7.09 8.75 -3.84
N VAL A 111 6.01 8.78 -4.62
CA VAL A 111 4.92 7.82 -4.57
C VAL A 111 4.80 7.16 -5.94
N GLU A 112 4.86 5.83 -5.96
CA GLU A 112 4.56 5.03 -7.14
C GLU A 112 3.10 4.61 -7.09
N ILE A 113 2.37 4.80 -8.19
CA ILE A 113 0.95 4.42 -8.29
C ILE A 113 0.87 3.08 -8.99
N GLY A 114 0.64 2.02 -8.21
CA GLY A 114 0.51 0.66 -8.71
C GLY A 114 1.84 -0.10 -8.75
N ASN A 115 1.86 -1.10 -9.62
CA ASN A 115 3.04 -1.91 -9.92
C ASN A 115 2.78 -2.65 -11.24
N GLU A 116 3.66 -2.45 -12.21
CA GLU A 116 3.60 -3.16 -13.51
C GLU A 116 2.22 -3.11 -14.18
N ASP A 117 1.50 -1.99 -14.04
CA ASP A 117 0.15 -1.83 -14.60
C ASP A 117 0.11 -1.94 -16.13
N PHE A 118 1.26 -1.94 -16.81
CA PHE A 118 1.35 -2.32 -18.24
C PHE A 118 0.91 -3.78 -18.51
N LEU A 119 0.85 -4.63 -17.49
CA LEU A 119 0.30 -5.99 -17.57
C LEU A 119 -1.24 -6.00 -17.64
N LEU A 120 -1.90 -4.87 -17.38
CA LEU A 120 -3.33 -4.71 -17.63
C LEU A 120 -3.60 -4.80 -19.13
N GLN A 121 -3.96 -5.99 -19.59
CA GLN A 121 -4.48 -6.16 -20.94
C GLN A 121 -5.87 -5.54 -21.02
N VAL A 122 -5.98 -4.37 -21.63
CA VAL A 122 -7.28 -3.84 -22.07
C VAL A 122 -7.72 -4.72 -23.24
N HIS A 123 -8.65 -5.65 -23.00
CA HIS A 123 -9.27 -6.40 -24.09
C HIS A 123 -9.99 -5.41 -25.01
N THR A 124 -9.38 -5.11 -26.15
CA THR A 124 -10.06 -4.40 -27.23
C THR A 124 -11.03 -5.39 -27.84
N VAL A 125 -12.30 -5.33 -27.44
CA VAL A 125 -13.36 -6.10 -28.10
C VAL A 125 -13.62 -5.42 -29.44
N THR A 126 -13.32 -6.12 -30.53
CA THR A 126 -13.69 -5.63 -31.86
C THR A 126 -15.21 -5.75 -32.01
N VAL A 127 -15.83 -4.83 -32.77
CA VAL A 127 -17.30 -4.81 -32.97
C VAL A 127 -17.85 -6.17 -33.44
N GLY A 128 -17.06 -6.95 -34.18
CA GLY A 128 -17.44 -8.30 -34.61
C GLY A 128 -17.61 -9.34 -33.50
N GLN A 129 -17.03 -9.12 -32.31
CA GLN A 129 -17.14 -10.02 -31.15
C GLN A 129 -18.33 -9.71 -30.25
N LEU A 130 -19.09 -8.64 -30.55
CA LEU A 130 -20.28 -8.24 -29.77
C LEU A 130 -21.58 -8.91 -30.24
N PHE A 131 -21.54 -9.63 -31.37
CA PHE A 131 -22.74 -10.16 -32.04
C PHE A 131 -22.69 -11.68 -32.30
N THR A 132 -21.85 -12.42 -31.58
CA THR A 132 -21.80 -13.89 -31.57
C THR A 132 -22.03 -14.41 -30.16
#